data_AF-A0A2A7VQS8-F1
#
_entry.id   AF-A0A2A7VQS8-F1
#
_cell.length_a   1.000
_cell.length_b   1.000
_cell.length_c   1.000
_cell.angle_alpha   90.00
_cell.angle_beta   90.00
_cell.angle_gamma   90.00
#
_symmetry.space_group_name_H-M   'P 1'
#
loop_
_entity.id
_entity.type
_entity.pdbx_description
1 polymer ?
#
loop_
_entity_poly.entity_id
_entity_poly.type
_entity_poly.pdbx_seq_one_letter_code
_entity_poly.pdbx_strand_id
1 'polypeptide(L)'
;MAADIRPFIADAQRIQSQTGIPASIILGQIIFESSGDFPGGLSGLAYNKKNLFGIKGKGTAGTSNMFSKEYDAGGDRVSGFRAYNSWTESLNDHARLLQTERYAKYLKNAKSVEDYAQGIIKAGYATDPNYGNQLLGIIKSNKLTQYDDGKYTFTGGDVSGGSAGGGGGGSFLGPLFNGIIRGSLFILCIVVAVILFGKAFPDVEQTVKSTVKVVSKKRTTKKQVNTE
;
A
#
# COMPACT_ATOMS: atom_id res chain seq x y z
N MET A 1 -7.60 13.12 -2.25
CA MET A 1 -7.01 13.89 -1.13
C MET A 1 -6.03 12.98 -0.37
N ALA A 2 -5.12 13.52 0.46
CA ALA A 2 -4.30 12.68 1.34
C ALA A 2 -5.16 12.12 2.50
N ALA A 3 -4.88 10.90 2.94
CA ALA A 3 -5.56 10.27 4.07
C ALA A 3 -5.35 11.08 5.37
N ASP A 4 -6.43 11.35 6.09
CA ASP A 4 -6.39 11.88 7.45
C ASP A 4 -5.92 10.77 8.40
N ILE A 5 -4.70 10.93 8.91
CA ILE A 5 -4.07 9.94 9.78
C ILE A 5 -4.48 10.04 11.24
N ARG A 6 -5.14 11.13 11.67
CA ARG A 6 -5.46 11.36 13.09
C ARG A 6 -6.19 10.19 13.76
N PRO A 7 -7.15 9.51 13.11
CA PRO A 7 -7.82 8.35 13.70
C PRO A 7 -6.92 7.13 13.95
N PHE A 8 -5.75 7.06 13.33
CA PHE A 8 -4.88 5.88 13.35
C PHE A 8 -3.63 6.04 14.23
N ILE A 9 -3.35 7.25 14.73
CA ILE A 9 -2.14 7.55 15.51
C ILE A 9 -2.03 6.65 16.74
N ALA A 10 -3.10 6.56 17.54
CA ALA A 10 -3.09 5.79 18.78
C ALA A 10 -2.83 4.30 18.54
N ASP A 11 -3.43 3.72 17.50
CA ASP A 11 -3.19 2.33 17.14
C ASP A 11 -1.77 2.11 16.59
N ALA A 12 -1.24 3.04 15.78
CA ALA A 12 0.12 2.95 15.27
C ALA A 12 1.15 3.00 16.41
N GLN A 13 0.96 3.89 17.39
CA GLN A 13 1.81 3.99 18.58
C GLN A 13 1.72 2.75 19.47
N ARG A 14 0.50 2.22 19.66
CA ARG A 14 0.30 0.94 20.36
C ARG A 14 1.08 -0.18 19.67
N ILE A 15 0.93 -0.32 18.35
CA ILE A 15 1.63 -1.35 17.58
C ILE A 15 3.15 -1.18 17.70
N GLN A 16 3.67 0.05 17.63
CA GLN A 16 5.09 0.31 17.84
C GLN A 16 5.55 -0.18 19.21
N SER A 17 4.84 0.18 20.27
CA SER A 17 5.21 -0.24 21.64
C SER A 17 5.23 -1.77 21.81
N GLN A 18 4.40 -2.49 21.05
CA GLN A 18 4.28 -3.94 21.10
C GLN A 18 5.32 -4.66 20.23
N THR A 19 5.68 -4.08 19.09
CA THR A 19 6.41 -4.79 18.01
C THR A 19 7.76 -4.20 17.63
N GLY A 20 7.98 -2.93 17.97
CA GLY A 20 9.10 -2.12 17.49
C GLY A 20 8.93 -1.57 16.07
N ILE A 21 7.84 -1.90 15.35
CA ILE A 21 7.56 -1.32 14.03
C ILE A 21 7.23 0.17 14.21
N PRO A 22 7.96 1.11 13.59
CA PRO A 22 7.74 2.54 13.82
C PRO A 22 6.31 2.98 13.47
N ALA A 23 5.69 3.79 14.33
CA ALA A 23 4.38 4.38 14.05
C ALA A 23 4.43 5.20 12.76
N SER A 24 5.53 5.91 12.51
CA SER A 24 5.78 6.67 11.29
C SER A 24 5.74 5.81 10.02
N ILE A 25 6.24 4.57 10.06
CA ILE A 25 6.14 3.61 8.95
C ILE A 25 4.68 3.24 8.70
N ILE A 26 3.95 2.88 9.76
CA ILE A 26 2.54 2.48 9.66
C ILE A 26 1.70 3.63 9.09
N LEU A 27 1.81 4.82 9.66
CA LEU A 27 1.08 6.02 9.23
C LEU A 27 1.48 6.45 7.81
N GLY A 28 2.77 6.37 7.48
CA GLY A 28 3.29 6.66 6.15
C GLY A 28 2.71 5.73 5.08
N GLN A 29 2.61 4.43 5.39
CA GLN A 29 1.98 3.47 4.50
C GLN A 29 0.46 3.66 4.41
N ILE A 30 -0.24 4.11 5.46
CA ILE A 30 -1.65 4.50 5.34
C ILE A 30 -1.80 5.65 4.33
N ILE A 31 -1.00 6.71 4.44
CA ILE A 31 -1.05 7.82 3.48
C ILE A 31 -0.76 7.31 2.06
N PHE A 32 0.27 6.49 1.89
CA PHE A 32 0.67 5.97 0.59
C PHE A 32 -0.45 5.10 -0.02
N GLU A 33 -0.90 4.07 0.69
CA GLU A 33 -1.72 3.00 0.15
C GLU A 33 -3.22 3.31 0.14
N SER A 34 -3.66 4.24 0.99
CA SER A 34 -5.09 4.45 1.25
C SER A 34 -5.62 5.82 0.89
N SER A 35 -4.81 6.75 0.38
CA SER A 35 -5.32 8.07 -0.03
C SER A 35 -6.36 7.99 -1.16
N GLY A 36 -7.38 8.83 -1.11
CA GLY A 36 -8.49 8.85 -2.08
C GLY A 36 -9.52 9.95 -1.83
N ASP A 37 -10.74 9.72 -2.33
CA ASP A 37 -11.81 10.73 -2.37
C ASP A 37 -13.01 10.42 -1.45
N PHE A 38 -12.95 9.34 -0.67
CA PHE A 38 -13.94 9.04 0.37
C PHE A 38 -13.67 9.88 1.64
N PRO A 39 -14.64 9.96 2.58
CA PRO A 39 -14.45 10.73 3.81
C PRO A 39 -13.16 10.36 4.56
N GLY A 40 -12.50 11.38 5.12
CA GLY A 40 -11.16 11.23 5.71
C GLY A 40 -10.04 11.13 4.66
N GLY A 41 -10.31 11.43 3.39
CA GLY A 41 -9.30 11.35 2.32
C GLY A 41 -8.89 9.92 1.99
N LEU A 42 -9.77 8.95 2.23
CA LEU A 42 -9.50 7.53 2.04
C LEU A 42 -9.91 7.03 0.65
N SER A 43 -9.34 5.91 0.23
CA SER A 43 -9.75 5.16 -0.95
C SER A 43 -11.05 4.40 -0.65
N GLY A 44 -11.78 4.00 -1.70
CA GLY A 44 -13.01 3.22 -1.52
C GLY A 44 -12.76 1.88 -0.84
N LEU A 45 -11.60 1.26 -1.05
CA LEU A 45 -11.21 0.01 -0.39
C LEU A 45 -10.96 0.25 1.11
N ALA A 46 -10.21 1.29 1.45
CA ALA A 46 -9.91 1.66 2.83
C ALA A 46 -11.15 2.11 3.59
N TYR A 47 -12.04 2.89 2.96
CA TYR A 47 -13.24 3.40 3.61
C TYR A 47 -14.31 2.32 3.81
N ASN A 48 -14.69 1.61 2.73
CA ASN A 48 -15.83 0.70 2.73
C ASN A 48 -15.49 -0.70 3.23
N LYS A 49 -14.23 -1.15 3.11
CA LYS A 49 -13.79 -2.50 3.50
C LYS A 49 -12.77 -2.48 4.63
N LYS A 50 -12.49 -1.29 5.16
CA LYS A 50 -11.55 -1.06 6.25
C LYS A 50 -10.14 -1.55 5.98
N ASN A 51 -9.77 -1.76 4.71
CA ASN A 51 -8.45 -2.25 4.31
C ASN A 51 -7.53 -1.10 3.93
N LEU A 52 -6.73 -0.65 4.90
CA LEU A 52 -5.86 0.52 4.78
C LEU A 52 -4.60 0.26 3.95
N PHE A 53 -4.23 -1.01 3.73
CA PHE A 53 -2.92 -1.38 3.19
C PHE A 53 -3.01 -2.17 1.87
N GLY A 54 -4.22 -2.31 1.30
CA GLY A 54 -4.42 -3.05 0.07
C GLY A 54 -4.07 -4.55 0.18
N ILE A 55 -4.15 -5.14 1.38
CA ILE A 55 -3.73 -6.53 1.58
C ILE A 55 -4.71 -7.46 0.87
N LYS A 56 -4.20 -8.39 0.06
CA LYS A 56 -4.98 -9.40 -0.66
C LYS A 56 -5.31 -10.62 0.22
N GLY A 57 -6.39 -11.33 -0.12
CA GLY A 57 -6.86 -12.54 0.56
C GLY A 57 -8.17 -12.35 1.34
N LYS A 58 -8.39 -13.21 2.33
CA LYS A 58 -9.58 -13.20 3.20
C LYS A 58 -9.22 -12.56 4.55
N GLY A 59 -9.91 -11.47 4.90
CA GLY A 59 -9.83 -10.85 6.21
C GLY A 59 -10.93 -11.32 7.15
N THR A 60 -11.02 -10.69 8.31
CA THR A 60 -12.02 -10.97 9.37
C THR A 60 -13.47 -10.73 8.91
N ALA A 61 -13.70 -9.78 7.98
CA ALA A 61 -15.00 -9.54 7.34
C ALA A 61 -15.10 -10.20 5.95
N GLY A 62 -14.22 -11.16 5.65
CA GLY A 62 -14.20 -11.88 4.38
C GLY A 62 -13.34 -11.22 3.30
N THR A 63 -13.77 -11.38 2.05
CA THR A 63 -13.02 -10.96 0.86
C THR A 63 -13.83 -9.94 0.07
N SER A 64 -13.18 -8.84 -0.33
CA SER A 64 -13.73 -7.82 -1.21
C SER A 64 -13.22 -8.00 -2.64
N ASN A 65 -14.18 -8.11 -3.55
CA ASN A 65 -13.95 -8.14 -4.99
C ASN A 65 -13.96 -6.73 -5.60
N MET A 66 -13.69 -5.69 -4.83
CA MET A 66 -13.51 -4.35 -5.40
C MET A 66 -12.17 -4.28 -6.13
N PHE A 67 -12.16 -3.71 -7.34
CA PHE A 67 -10.96 -3.37 -8.13
C PHE A 67 -10.05 -4.51 -8.63
N SER A 68 -10.29 -5.76 -8.25
CA SER A 68 -9.52 -6.89 -8.79
C SER A 68 -9.90 -7.16 -10.26
N LYS A 69 -8.92 -7.11 -11.18
CA LYS A 69 -9.09 -7.48 -12.59
C LYS A 69 -8.30 -8.72 -12.98
N GLU A 70 -7.70 -9.37 -11.98
CA GLU A 70 -6.87 -10.55 -12.19
C GLU A 70 -7.75 -11.79 -12.23
N TYR A 71 -7.59 -12.54 -13.32
CA TYR A 71 -8.16 -13.87 -13.51
C TYR A 71 -7.02 -14.87 -13.74
N ASP A 72 -7.19 -16.11 -13.31
CA ASP A 72 -6.17 -17.13 -13.43
C ASP A 72 -6.28 -17.77 -14.81
N ALA A 73 -5.41 -18.73 -15.11
CA ALA A 73 -5.45 -19.43 -16.38
C ALA A 73 -6.79 -20.17 -16.63
N GLY A 74 -7.59 -20.43 -15.59
CA GLY A 74 -8.92 -21.02 -15.67
C GLY A 74 -10.06 -20.00 -15.81
N GLY A 75 -9.77 -18.70 -15.73
CA GLY A 75 -10.78 -17.65 -15.77
C GLY A 75 -11.44 -17.35 -14.42
N ASP A 76 -10.97 -17.98 -13.33
CA ASP A 76 -11.41 -17.67 -11.97
C ASP A 76 -10.67 -16.45 -11.44
N ARG A 77 -11.34 -15.66 -10.60
CA ARG A 77 -10.78 -14.40 -10.09
C ARG A 77 -9.70 -14.67 -9.04
N VAL A 78 -8.44 -14.34 -9.34
CA VAL A 78 -7.28 -14.86 -8.57
C VAL A 78 -7.02 -14.16 -7.26
N SER A 79 -7.53 -12.94 -7.06
CA SER A 79 -7.26 -12.25 -5.80
C SER A 79 -8.26 -11.15 -5.48
N GLY A 80 -9.03 -11.37 -4.41
CA GLY A 80 -9.76 -10.29 -3.74
C GLY A 80 -8.89 -9.63 -2.66
N PHE A 81 -9.33 -8.47 -2.18
CA PHE A 81 -8.73 -7.78 -1.06
C PHE A 81 -9.34 -8.25 0.26
N ARG A 82 -8.55 -8.30 1.34
CA ARG A 82 -9.08 -8.54 2.68
C ARG A 82 -10.14 -7.47 3.01
N ALA A 83 -11.21 -7.86 3.66
CA ALA A 83 -12.15 -6.95 4.29
C ALA A 83 -12.08 -7.15 5.80
N TYR A 84 -12.23 -6.07 6.56
CA TYR A 84 -12.17 -6.09 8.02
C TYR A 84 -13.41 -5.45 8.64
N ASN A 85 -13.72 -5.84 9.87
CA ASN A 85 -14.81 -5.26 10.66
C ASN A 85 -14.42 -3.87 11.20
N SER A 86 -13.12 -3.61 11.37
CA SER A 86 -12.60 -2.32 11.83
C SER A 86 -11.26 -1.97 11.18
N TRP A 87 -10.89 -0.67 11.23
CA TRP A 87 -9.54 -0.25 10.81
C TRP A 87 -8.46 -0.79 11.74
N THR A 88 -8.74 -0.97 13.04
CA THR A 88 -7.81 -1.55 13.99
C THR A 88 -7.47 -3.00 13.64
N GLU A 89 -8.42 -3.78 13.14
CA GLU A 89 -8.14 -5.11 12.60
C GLU A 89 -7.17 -5.05 11.41
N SER A 90 -7.36 -4.10 10.49
CA SER A 90 -6.44 -3.89 9.35
C SER A 90 -5.04 -3.47 9.80
N LEU A 91 -4.92 -2.62 10.82
CA LEU A 91 -3.66 -2.19 11.42
C LEU A 91 -2.91 -3.36 12.07
N ASN A 92 -3.62 -4.15 12.88
CA ASN A 92 -3.06 -5.32 13.53
C ASN A 92 -2.64 -6.38 12.50
N ASP A 93 -3.41 -6.54 11.43
CA ASP A 93 -3.09 -7.51 10.36
C ASP A 93 -1.87 -7.10 9.54
N HIS A 94 -1.71 -5.81 9.28
CA HIS A 94 -0.50 -5.27 8.67
C HIS A 94 0.74 -5.48 9.55
N ALA A 95 0.63 -5.24 10.86
CA ALA A 95 1.73 -5.50 11.79
C ALA A 95 2.13 -6.99 11.76
N ARG A 96 1.16 -7.91 11.80
CA ARG A 96 1.42 -9.35 11.66
C ARG A 96 2.05 -9.72 10.32
N LEU A 97 1.65 -9.08 9.22
CA LEU A 97 2.28 -9.28 7.91
C LEU A 97 3.79 -8.95 7.97
N LEU A 98 4.14 -7.82 8.57
CA LEU A 98 5.54 -7.40 8.75
C LEU A 98 6.32 -8.28 9.74
N GLN A 99 5.62 -9.07 10.56
CA GLN A 99 6.22 -10.07 11.45
C GLN A 99 6.43 -11.44 10.82
N THR A 100 5.88 -11.69 9.62
CA THR A 100 6.15 -12.96 8.92
C THR A 100 7.63 -13.06 8.56
N GLU A 101 8.15 -14.29 8.47
CA GLU A 101 9.56 -14.57 8.17
C GLU A 101 10.08 -13.83 6.92
N ARG A 102 9.20 -13.64 5.91
CA ARG A 102 9.48 -12.88 4.70
C ARG A 102 10.01 -11.48 4.99
N TYR A 103 9.41 -10.78 5.95
CA TYR A 103 9.74 -9.40 6.32
C TYR A 103 10.69 -9.36 7.52
N ALA A 104 10.42 -10.15 8.57
CA ALA A 104 11.17 -10.17 9.82
C ALA A 104 12.68 -10.39 9.59
N LYS A 105 13.07 -11.22 8.62
CA LYS A 105 14.49 -11.45 8.29
C LYS A 105 15.25 -10.19 7.86
N TYR A 106 14.56 -9.19 7.30
CA TYR A 106 15.13 -7.89 6.93
C TYR A 106 14.94 -6.82 8.01
N LEU A 107 13.93 -6.97 8.87
CA LEU A 107 13.56 -5.97 9.89
C LEU A 107 14.22 -6.20 11.25
N LYS A 108 14.61 -7.44 11.58
CA LYS A 108 15.19 -7.81 12.89
C LYS A 108 16.42 -6.98 13.32
N ASN A 109 17.14 -6.43 12.35
CA ASN A 109 18.34 -5.62 12.57
C ASN A 109 18.13 -4.13 12.29
N ALA A 110 16.90 -3.70 11.97
CA ALA A 110 16.58 -2.31 11.71
C ALA A 110 16.73 -1.47 12.99
N LYS A 111 17.37 -0.31 12.87
CA LYS A 111 17.61 0.61 14.01
C LYS A 111 17.13 2.04 13.72
N SER A 112 16.49 2.24 12.59
CA SER A 112 16.02 3.54 12.12
C SER A 112 14.78 3.36 11.23
N VAL A 113 14.02 4.43 11.04
CA VAL A 113 12.87 4.44 10.12
C VAL A 113 13.33 4.13 8.69
N GLU A 114 14.51 4.60 8.31
CA GLU A 114 15.18 4.31 7.05
C GLU A 114 15.46 2.82 6.89
N ASP A 115 16.00 2.16 7.90
CA ASP A 115 16.24 0.72 7.86
C ASP A 115 14.94 -0.07 7.69
N TYR A 116 13.84 0.35 8.34
CA TYR A 116 12.53 -0.27 8.15
C TYR A 116 12.02 -0.09 6.72
N ALA A 117 12.04 1.13 6.18
CA ALA A 117 11.58 1.39 4.83
C ALA A 117 12.37 0.56 3.79
N GLN A 118 13.69 0.46 3.97
CA GLN A 118 14.56 -0.35 3.12
C GLN A 118 14.34 -1.86 3.30
N GLY A 119 14.13 -2.32 4.54
CA GLY A 119 13.83 -3.72 4.82
C GLY A 119 12.49 -4.17 4.23
N ILE A 120 11.46 -3.32 4.31
CA ILE A 120 10.13 -3.57 3.74
C ILE A 120 10.19 -3.74 2.22
N ILE A 121 10.92 -2.86 1.52
CA ILE A 121 11.07 -3.01 0.06
C ILE A 121 11.94 -4.21 -0.32
N LYS A 122 13.02 -4.50 0.42
CA LYS A 122 13.84 -5.71 0.21
C LYS A 122 13.04 -6.99 0.40
N ALA A 123 12.05 -6.99 1.30
CA ALA A 123 11.11 -8.09 1.48
C ALA A 123 10.10 -8.22 0.32
N GLY A 124 10.00 -7.22 -0.55
CA GLY A 124 9.13 -7.19 -1.74
C GLY A 124 7.71 -6.71 -1.45
N TYR A 125 7.53 -5.77 -0.50
CA TYR A 125 6.22 -5.17 -0.24
C TYR A 125 5.60 -4.55 -1.50
N ALA A 126 6.42 -3.84 -2.26
CA ALA A 126 6.07 -3.27 -3.56
C ALA A 126 7.07 -3.73 -4.64
N THR A 127 6.65 -3.63 -5.89
CA THR A 127 7.51 -3.88 -7.05
C THR A 127 8.25 -2.63 -7.53
N ASP A 128 7.81 -1.44 -7.14
CA ASP A 128 8.52 -0.20 -7.44
C ASP A 128 9.82 -0.14 -6.60
N PRO A 129 11.01 -0.16 -7.23
CA PRO A 129 12.27 -0.07 -6.50
C PRO A 129 12.41 1.24 -5.70
N ASN A 130 11.67 2.30 -6.06
CA ASN A 130 11.70 3.58 -5.35
C ASN A 130 10.73 3.65 -4.17
N TYR A 131 9.93 2.62 -3.91
CA TYR A 131 8.92 2.63 -2.86
C TYR A 131 9.47 3.06 -1.50
N GLY A 132 10.62 2.52 -1.09
CA GLY A 132 11.24 2.88 0.19
C GLY A 132 11.56 4.38 0.29
N ASN A 133 12.08 4.98 -0.78
CA ASN A 133 12.40 6.41 -0.82
C ASN A 133 11.14 7.28 -0.85
N GLN A 134 10.11 6.86 -1.58
CA GLN A 134 8.82 7.56 -1.62
C GLN A 134 8.13 7.53 -0.25
N LEU A 135 8.16 6.36 0.44
CA LEU A 135 7.65 6.22 1.80
C LEU A 135 8.38 7.16 2.77
N LEU A 136 9.73 7.20 2.72
CA LEU A 136 10.50 8.15 3.53
C LEU A 136 10.18 9.61 3.21
N GLY A 137 9.93 9.93 1.94
CA GLY A 137 9.47 11.25 1.53
C GLY A 137 8.11 11.63 2.14
N ILE A 138 7.16 10.69 2.19
CA ILE A 138 5.86 10.87 2.85
C ILE A 138 6.06 11.09 4.35
N ILE A 139 6.86 10.25 5.00
CA ILE A 139 7.16 10.34 6.43
C ILE A 139 7.75 11.71 6.78
N LYS A 140 8.73 12.17 6.00
CA LYS A 140 9.39 13.45 6.23
C LYS A 140 8.47 14.64 5.99
N SER A 141 7.76 14.66 4.85
CA SER A 141 6.88 15.78 4.49
C SER A 141 5.70 15.97 5.46
N ASN A 142 5.21 14.86 6.03
CA ASN A 142 4.14 14.88 7.02
C ASN A 142 4.65 14.87 8.48
N LYS A 143 5.98 14.95 8.69
CA LYS A 143 6.63 14.94 10.02
C LYS A 143 6.19 13.77 10.90
N LEU A 144 6.04 12.57 10.33
CA LEU A 144 5.39 11.45 11.03
C LEU A 144 6.26 10.85 12.15
N THR A 145 7.57 11.08 12.14
CA THR A 145 8.47 10.61 13.21
C THR A 145 8.17 11.25 14.56
N GLN A 146 7.40 12.36 14.61
CA GLN A 146 6.93 12.94 15.87
C GLN A 146 6.00 12.00 16.67
N TYR A 147 5.44 10.98 16.01
CA TYR A 147 4.58 9.98 16.65
C TYR A 147 5.35 8.75 17.13
N ASP A 148 6.63 8.61 16.78
CA ASP A 148 7.46 7.49 17.19
C ASP A 148 7.86 7.61 18.66
N ASP A 149 8.03 6.47 19.35
CA ASP A 149 8.52 6.42 20.75
C ASP A 149 10.06 6.37 20.86
N GLY A 150 10.77 6.48 19.73
CA GLY A 150 12.23 6.40 19.64
C GLY A 150 12.81 4.98 19.74
N LYS A 151 11.98 3.94 19.87
CA LYS A 151 12.40 2.54 19.91
C LYS A 151 12.09 1.86 18.59
N TYR A 152 13.13 1.40 17.91
CA TYR A 152 13.03 0.77 16.58
C TYR A 152 13.44 -0.71 16.59
N THR A 153 13.82 -1.26 17.74
CA THR A 153 14.21 -2.66 17.83
C THR A 153 12.99 -3.55 17.56
N PHE A 154 13.04 -4.29 16.45
CA PHE A 154 11.99 -5.23 16.08
C PHE A 154 11.93 -6.38 17.10
N THR A 155 10.83 -6.47 17.86
CA THR A 155 10.66 -7.48 18.92
C THR A 155 9.80 -8.65 18.48
N GLY A 156 8.98 -8.48 17.44
CA GLY A 156 8.02 -9.50 17.03
C GLY A 156 6.90 -9.75 18.06
N GLY A 157 6.66 -8.82 18.99
CA GLY A 157 5.68 -8.99 20.07
C GLY A 157 4.22 -9.09 19.61
N ASP A 158 3.36 -9.58 20.50
CA ASP A 158 1.95 -9.85 20.19
C ASP A 158 1.16 -8.56 19.94
N VAL A 159 0.54 -8.48 18.77
CA VAL A 159 -0.33 -7.37 18.39
C VAL A 159 -1.75 -7.64 18.89
N SER A 160 -1.99 -7.35 20.17
CA SER A 160 -3.31 -7.47 20.81
C SER A 160 -3.85 -6.09 21.23
N GLY A 161 -5.13 -5.83 20.96
CA GLY A 161 -5.79 -4.56 21.30
C GLY A 161 -6.60 -3.99 20.13
N GLY A 162 -7.84 -3.58 20.43
CA GLY A 162 -8.80 -3.03 19.48
C GLY A 162 -9.90 -3.99 19.07
N SER A 163 -10.70 -4.44 20.05
CA SER A 163 -11.94 -5.16 19.78
C SER A 163 -13.11 -4.27 20.20
N ALA A 164 -13.86 -3.77 19.21
CA ALA A 164 -15.26 -3.44 19.43
C ALA A 164 -16.09 -4.63 18.93
N GLY A 165 -16.36 -5.56 19.84
CA GLY A 165 -17.47 -6.52 19.79
C GLY A 165 -17.40 -7.68 18.80
N GLY A 166 -17.32 -8.90 19.33
CA GLY A 166 -17.68 -10.12 18.59
C GLY A 166 -16.81 -11.31 18.98
N GLY A 167 -17.34 -12.20 19.82
CA GLY A 167 -16.61 -13.31 20.45
C GLY A 167 -16.16 -14.43 19.52
N GLY A 168 -15.30 -15.29 20.05
CA GLY A 168 -14.94 -16.58 19.46
C GLY A 168 -13.46 -16.87 19.58
N GLY A 169 -13.05 -17.46 20.71
CA GLY A 169 -11.72 -18.01 20.89
C GLY A 169 -11.44 -19.13 19.88
N GLY A 170 -10.24 -19.12 19.34
CA GLY A 170 -9.72 -20.19 18.49
C GLY A 170 -8.30 -19.86 18.04
N SER A 171 -7.32 -20.62 18.52
CA SER A 171 -5.94 -20.60 18.07
C SER A 171 -5.88 -20.72 16.53
N PHE A 172 -5.39 -19.68 15.86
CA PHE A 172 -5.06 -19.75 14.43
C PHE A 172 -3.53 -19.68 14.25
N LEU A 173 -2.86 -20.77 14.62
CA LEU A 173 -1.53 -21.10 14.08
C LEU A 173 -1.74 -21.77 12.70
N GLY A 174 -0.93 -21.37 11.71
CA GLY A 174 -1.08 -21.62 10.26
C GLY A 174 -1.02 -23.08 9.79
N PRO A 175 -0.82 -23.38 8.47
CA PRO A 175 -0.22 -22.54 7.42
C PRO A 175 -1.06 -22.41 6.12
N LEU A 176 -1.09 -21.22 5.52
CA LEU A 176 -1.36 -21.03 4.08
C LEU A 176 -0.43 -19.94 3.55
N PHE A 177 0.88 -20.23 3.53
CA PHE A 177 1.82 -19.48 2.71
C PHE A 177 2.51 -20.45 1.77
N ASN A 178 1.83 -20.73 0.67
CA ASN A 178 2.47 -21.12 -0.57
C ASN A 178 1.61 -20.54 -1.70
N GLY A 179 2.07 -19.46 -2.33
CA GLY A 179 1.28 -18.76 -3.34
C GLY A 179 1.90 -17.43 -3.74
N ILE A 180 2.93 -17.51 -4.57
CA ILE A 180 3.41 -16.53 -5.55
C ILE A 180 2.60 -15.21 -5.58
N ILE A 181 3.00 -14.21 -4.79
CA ILE A 181 2.60 -12.81 -5.05
C ILE A 181 3.61 -12.25 -6.06
N ARG A 182 3.43 -12.61 -7.33
CA ARG A 182 4.11 -11.94 -8.43
C ARG A 182 3.28 -10.73 -8.84
N GLY A 183 3.87 -9.56 -8.59
CA GLY A 183 3.53 -8.26 -9.19
C GLY A 183 2.08 -8.02 -9.55
N SER A 184 1.29 -7.50 -8.61
CA SER A 184 0.08 -6.74 -8.94
C SER A 184 -0.33 -5.81 -7.79
N LEU A 185 0.61 -4.97 -7.35
CA LEU A 185 0.32 -3.63 -6.78
C LEU A 185 0.33 -2.56 -7.90
N PHE A 186 0.45 -3.00 -9.16
CA PHE A 186 0.93 -2.21 -10.30
C PHE A 186 -0.09 -1.26 -10.94
N ILE A 187 -1.40 -1.38 -10.67
CA ILE A 187 -2.41 -0.61 -11.42
C ILE A 187 -3.07 0.50 -10.59
N LEU A 188 -3.06 0.42 -9.25
CA LEU A 188 -3.70 1.46 -8.44
C LEU A 188 -2.82 2.71 -8.32
N CYS A 189 -1.50 2.55 -8.20
CA CYS A 189 -0.58 3.69 -8.12
C CYS A 189 -0.44 4.46 -9.44
N ILE A 190 -0.47 3.78 -10.59
CA ILE A 190 -0.33 4.45 -11.90
C ILE A 190 -1.60 5.24 -12.25
N VAL A 191 -2.79 4.73 -11.96
CA VAL A 191 -4.04 5.46 -12.29
C VAL A 191 -4.21 6.69 -11.39
N VAL A 192 -3.86 6.60 -10.10
CA VAL A 192 -3.89 7.76 -9.20
C VAL A 192 -2.79 8.77 -9.55
N ALA A 193 -1.57 8.32 -9.89
CA ALA A 193 -0.51 9.21 -10.36
C ALA A 193 -0.90 9.92 -11.67
N VAL A 194 -1.49 9.24 -12.65
CA VAL A 194 -1.90 9.86 -13.93
C VAL A 194 -3.08 10.82 -13.75
N ILE A 195 -4.06 10.51 -12.89
CA ILE A 195 -5.19 11.40 -12.61
C ILE A 195 -4.75 12.65 -11.81
N LEU A 196 -3.81 12.50 -10.88
CA LEU A 196 -3.28 13.62 -10.11
C LEU A 196 -2.27 14.47 -10.91
N PHE A 197 -1.40 13.87 -11.75
CA PHE A 197 -0.49 14.62 -12.61
C PHE A 197 -1.20 15.34 -13.76
N GLY A 198 -2.24 14.72 -14.34
CA GLY A 198 -3.03 15.31 -15.42
C GLY A 198 -3.79 16.57 -15.00
N LYS A 199 -4.16 16.69 -13.72
CA LYS A 199 -4.78 17.91 -13.16
C LYS A 199 -3.76 18.98 -12.73
N ALA A 200 -2.53 18.60 -12.42
CA ALA A 200 -1.49 19.51 -11.91
C ALA A 200 -0.68 20.21 -13.03
N PHE A 201 -0.69 19.68 -14.27
CA PHE A 201 0.10 20.23 -15.38
C PHE A 201 -0.65 20.15 -16.73
N PRO A 202 -1.65 21.01 -16.98
CA PRO A 202 -2.41 21.01 -18.24
C PRO A 202 -1.52 21.27 -19.48
N ASP A 203 -0.39 21.95 -19.32
CA ASP A 203 0.55 22.29 -20.39
C ASP A 203 1.33 21.07 -20.91
N VAL A 204 1.54 20.05 -20.08
CA VAL A 204 2.20 18.80 -20.50
C VAL A 204 1.27 18.00 -21.41
N GLU A 205 -0.04 18.01 -21.16
CA GLU A 205 -1.02 17.33 -22.01
C GLU A 205 -1.08 17.96 -23.41
N GLN A 206 -1.02 19.30 -23.50
CA GLN A 206 -0.94 20.00 -24.79
C GLN A 206 0.38 19.73 -25.52
N THR A 207 1.49 19.67 -24.78
CA THR A 207 2.82 19.38 -25.33
C THR A 207 2.92 17.95 -25.86
N VAL A 208 2.31 16.97 -25.19
CA VAL A 208 2.22 15.59 -25.69
C VAL A 208 1.30 15.52 -26.91
N LYS A 209 0.14 16.18 -26.88
CA LYS A 209 -0.80 16.22 -28.02
C LYS A 209 -0.17 16.86 -29.26
N SER A 210 0.57 17.96 -29.12
CA SER A 210 1.26 18.63 -30.23
C SER A 210 2.38 17.75 -30.79
N THR A 211 3.17 17.10 -29.92
CA THR A 211 4.25 16.19 -30.31
C THR A 211 3.72 14.95 -31.05
N VAL A 212 2.64 14.34 -30.57
CA VAL A 212 1.98 13.19 -31.23
C VAL A 212 1.43 13.59 -32.61
N LYS A 213 0.88 14.80 -32.74
CA LYS A 213 0.37 15.33 -34.02
C LYS A 213 1.50 15.55 -35.04
N VAL A 214 2.65 16.06 -34.60
CA VAL A 214 3.85 16.24 -35.43
C VAL A 214 4.43 14.90 -35.88
N VAL A 215 4.51 13.91 -34.99
CA VAL A 215 5.01 12.56 -35.30
C VAL A 215 4.07 11.79 -36.24
N SER A 216 2.75 11.93 -36.06
CA SER A 216 1.74 11.37 -36.96
C SER A 216 1.86 11.95 -38.38
N LYS A 217 1.99 13.28 -38.50
CA LYS A 217 2.12 13.97 -39.80
C LYS A 217 3.39 13.55 -40.55
N LYS A 218 4.52 13.37 -39.83
CA LYS A 218 5.80 12.88 -40.37
C LYS A 218 5.74 11.43 -40.87
N ARG A 219 4.91 10.57 -40.25
CA ARG A 219 4.71 9.18 -40.70
C ARG A 219 3.88 9.09 -41.98
N THR A 220 2.89 9.95 -42.18
CA THR A 220 2.10 10.01 -43.43
C THR A 220 2.91 10.53 -44.63
N THR A 221 3.79 11.51 -44.43
CA THR A 221 4.66 12.03 -45.50
C THR A 221 5.72 11.00 -45.93
N LYS A 222 6.25 10.22 -44.98
CA LYS A 222 7.22 9.14 -45.30
C LYS A 222 6.59 7.95 -46.04
N LYS A 223 5.26 7.79 -45.99
CA LYS A 223 4.53 6.72 -46.69
C LYS A 223 4.21 7.06 -48.16
N GLN A 224 4.22 8.35 -48.54
CA GLN A 224 4.00 8.77 -49.94
C GLN A 224 5.28 8.90 -50.77
N VAL A 225 6.47 8.94 -50.16
CA VAL A 225 7.76 9.03 -50.86
C VAL A 225 8.33 7.66 -51.27
N ASN A 226 7.73 6.55 -50.80
CA ASN A 226 8.19 5.18 -51.11
C ASN A 226 7.28 4.44 -52.12
N THR A 227 6.54 5.18 -52.96
CA THR A 227 5.70 4.64 -54.04
C THR A 227 5.89 5.47 -55.31
N GLU A 228 7.12 5.51 -55.82
CA GLU A 228 7.48 5.74 -57.23
C GLU A 228 8.71 4.91 -57.55
#